data_AF-A0A178DPE2-F1
#
_entry.id   AF-A0A178DPE2-F1
#
_cell.length_a   1.000
_cell.length_b   1.000
_cell.length_c   1.000
_cell.angle_alpha   90.00
_cell.angle_beta   90.00
_cell.angle_gamma   90.00
#
_symmetry.space_group_name_H-M   'P 1'
#
loop_
_entity.id
_entity.type
_entity.pdbx_description
1 polymer ?
#
loop_
_entity_poly.entity_id
_entity_poly.type
_entity_poly.pdbx_seq_one_letter_code
_entity_poly.pdbx_strand_id
1 'polypeptide(L)'
;FVGGKPVWTNYIIGHLRPRGAENRSKLNDLVGGITALWDDVVRGVDARGDGRSGRLDDAKALHNCFIMEDIAAGAEQGFVLPVAGRDGAWIEENMGAFERRAGEGDESMRALIGEYESGLGRGS
;
A
#
# COMPACT_ATOMS: atom_id res chain seq x y z
N PHE A 1 -25.00 -2.09 3.24
CA PHE A 1 -26.25 -2.86 3.19
C PHE A 1 -25.94 -4.25 2.66
N VAL A 2 -26.49 -5.30 3.26
CA VAL A 2 -26.41 -6.67 2.73
C VAL A 2 -27.84 -7.21 2.62
N GLY A 3 -28.24 -7.65 1.43
CA GLY A 3 -29.61 -8.09 1.17
C GLY A 3 -30.67 -7.03 1.46
N GLY A 4 -30.37 -5.75 1.19
CA GLY A 4 -31.31 -4.64 1.40
C GLY A 4 -31.48 -4.18 2.86
N LYS A 5 -30.73 -4.75 3.81
CA LYS A 5 -30.76 -4.34 5.23
C LYS A 5 -29.48 -3.61 5.64
N PRO A 6 -29.58 -2.60 6.52
CA PRO A 6 -28.39 -2.04 7.15
C PRO A 6 -27.75 -3.12 8.03
N VAL A 7 -26.49 -3.43 7.77
CA VAL A 7 -25.70 -4.39 8.53
C VAL A 7 -24.37 -3.72 8.82
N TRP A 8 -23.95 -3.77 10.09
CA TRP A 8 -22.65 -3.26 10.49
C TRP A 8 -21.56 -4.18 9.96
N THR A 9 -20.59 -3.63 9.25
CA THR A 9 -19.66 -4.40 8.44
C THR A 9 -18.28 -3.75 8.49
N ASN A 10 -17.27 -4.53 8.84
CA ASN A 10 -15.86 -4.13 8.77
C ASN A 10 -15.32 -4.24 7.34
N TYR A 11 -14.60 -3.20 6.90
CA TYR A 11 -13.96 -3.11 5.60
C TYR A 11 -12.53 -2.57 5.75
N ILE A 12 -11.63 -3.06 4.91
CA ILE A 12 -10.36 -2.41 4.60
C ILE A 12 -10.36 -2.06 3.12
N ILE A 13 -9.98 -0.83 2.81
CA ILE A 13 -9.77 -0.36 1.45
C ILE A 13 -8.36 0.25 1.39
N GLY A 14 -7.52 -0.31 0.51
CA GLY A 14 -6.19 0.21 0.20
C GLY A 14 -6.14 0.71 -1.24
N HIS A 15 -5.46 1.84 -1.45
CA HIS A 15 -5.24 2.44 -2.76
C HIS A 15 -3.76 2.42 -3.10
N LEU A 16 -3.43 2.05 -4.33
CA LEU A 16 -2.06 1.88 -4.81
C LEU A 16 -1.89 2.53 -6.18
N ARG A 17 -0.66 2.95 -6.48
CA ARG A 17 -0.23 3.20 -7.86
C ARG A 17 -0.20 1.87 -8.62
N PRO A 18 -0.76 1.78 -9.84
CA PRO A 18 -0.69 0.57 -10.66
C PRO A 18 0.74 0.13 -10.91
N ARG A 19 1.03 -1.17 -10.75
CA ARG A 19 2.37 -1.76 -10.95
C ARG A 19 2.48 -2.69 -12.17
N GLY A 20 1.40 -2.87 -12.93
CA GLY A 20 1.38 -3.76 -14.10
C GLY A 20 0.47 -4.97 -13.91
N ALA A 21 0.15 -5.66 -15.00
CA ALA A 21 -0.82 -6.76 -15.02
C ALA A 21 -0.37 -7.97 -14.16
N GLU A 22 0.94 -8.15 -14.01
CA GLU A 22 1.57 -9.21 -13.23
C GLU A 22 1.45 -9.01 -11.71
N ASN A 23 1.09 -7.80 -11.25
CA ASN A 23 1.01 -7.50 -9.82
C ASN A 23 -0.19 -8.20 -9.13
N ARG A 24 -1.15 -8.70 -9.89
CA ARG A 24 -2.40 -9.28 -9.36
C ARG A 24 -2.18 -10.42 -8.36
N SER A 25 -1.20 -11.30 -8.58
CA SER A 25 -0.90 -12.40 -7.65
C SER A 25 -0.41 -11.87 -6.30
N LYS A 26 0.52 -10.91 -6.32
CA LYS A 26 1.03 -10.24 -5.11
C LYS A 26 -0.07 -9.52 -4.35
N LEU A 27 -1.03 -8.91 -5.05
CA LEU A 27 -2.19 -8.27 -4.41
C LEU A 27 -3.13 -9.28 -3.75
N ASN A 28 -3.32 -10.47 -4.35
CA ASN A 28 -4.08 -11.54 -3.72
C ASN A 28 -3.38 -12.02 -2.43
N ASP A 29 -2.05 -12.16 -2.46
CA ASP A 29 -1.26 -12.54 -1.28
C ASP A 29 -1.38 -11.47 -0.18
N LEU A 30 -1.33 -10.18 -0.55
CA LEU A 30 -1.53 -9.08 0.38
C LEU A 30 -2.92 -9.11 1.02
N VAL A 31 -3.97 -9.31 0.23
CA VAL A 31 -5.35 -9.45 0.74
C VAL A 31 -5.47 -10.65 1.69
N GLY A 32 -4.88 -11.78 1.33
CA GLY A 32 -4.84 -12.97 2.17
C GLY A 32 -4.12 -12.73 3.50
N GLY A 33 -2.96 -12.07 3.45
CA GLY A 33 -2.18 -11.71 4.64
C GLY A 33 -2.91 -10.74 5.56
N ILE A 34 -3.53 -9.69 5.02
CA ILE A 34 -4.35 -8.75 5.81
C ILE A 34 -5.52 -9.48 6.47
N THR A 35 -6.20 -10.36 5.74
CA THR A 35 -7.34 -11.13 6.27
C THR A 35 -6.91 -12.05 7.41
N ALA A 36 -5.79 -12.77 7.25
CA ALA A 36 -5.25 -13.64 8.28
C ALA A 36 -4.80 -12.85 9.52
N LEU A 37 -4.13 -11.72 9.34
CA LEU A 37 -3.72 -10.84 10.46
C LEU A 37 -4.93 -10.25 11.19
N TRP A 38 -6.00 -9.92 10.47
CA TRP A 38 -7.24 -9.46 11.09
C TRP A 38 -7.87 -10.57 11.94
N ASP A 39 -7.95 -11.80 11.40
CA ASP A 39 -8.46 -12.94 12.15
C ASP A 39 -7.66 -13.16 13.45
N ASP A 40 -6.33 -13.06 13.39
CA ASP A 40 -5.46 -13.19 14.58
C ASP A 40 -5.66 -12.05 15.58
N VAL A 41 -5.47 -10.80 15.13
CA VAL A 41 -5.42 -9.64 16.04
C VAL A 41 -6.80 -9.23 16.55
N VAL A 42 -7.82 -9.22 15.68
CA VAL A 42 -9.15 -8.66 16.00
C VAL A 42 -10.09 -9.76 16.49
N ARG A 43 -10.11 -10.92 15.82
CA ARG A 43 -10.98 -12.04 16.19
C ARG A 43 -10.34 -12.95 17.23
N GLY A 44 -9.02 -12.94 17.39
CA GLY A 44 -8.30 -13.83 18.31
C GLY A 44 -8.23 -15.27 17.80
N VAL A 45 -8.28 -15.46 16.47
CA VAL A 45 -8.26 -16.77 15.81
C VAL A 45 -6.90 -16.93 15.15
N ASP A 46 -6.14 -17.95 15.57
CA ASP A 46 -4.80 -18.19 15.04
C ASP A 46 -4.80 -18.57 13.54
N ALA A 47 -3.61 -18.70 12.96
CA ALA A 47 -3.43 -19.00 11.54
C ALA A 47 -4.05 -20.34 11.07
N ARG A 48 -4.49 -21.22 11.97
CA ARG A 48 -5.20 -22.47 11.61
C ARG A 48 -6.64 -22.18 11.20
N GLY A 49 -7.19 -21.04 11.62
CA GLY A 49 -8.54 -20.60 11.29
C GLY A 49 -9.63 -21.40 11.99
N ASP A 50 -10.82 -20.81 12.04
CA ASP A 50 -12.06 -21.43 12.53
C ASP A 50 -13.09 -21.66 11.41
N GLY A 51 -12.70 -21.38 10.16
CA GLY A 51 -13.57 -21.44 8.99
C GLY A 51 -14.63 -20.35 8.92
N ARG A 52 -14.54 -19.30 9.76
CA ARG A 52 -15.54 -18.23 9.86
C ARG A 52 -15.04 -16.86 9.38
N SER A 53 -13.88 -16.81 8.74
CA SER A 53 -13.34 -15.58 8.16
C SER A 53 -14.35 -14.91 7.22
N GLY A 54 -14.51 -13.60 7.34
CA GLY A 54 -15.41 -12.78 6.51
C GLY A 54 -16.92 -13.00 6.69
N ARG A 55 -17.37 -13.76 7.69
CA ARG A 55 -18.81 -14.01 7.88
C ARG A 55 -19.57 -12.79 8.43
N LEU A 56 -20.70 -12.48 7.80
CA LEU A 56 -21.60 -11.39 8.20
C LEU A 56 -22.29 -11.58 9.55
N ASP A 57 -22.30 -12.80 10.09
CA ASP A 57 -22.87 -13.11 11.41
C ASP A 57 -21.82 -13.03 12.55
N ASP A 58 -20.57 -12.66 12.23
CA ASP A 58 -19.51 -12.39 13.18
C ASP A 58 -19.18 -10.90 13.17
N ALA A 59 -19.53 -10.20 14.25
CA ALA A 59 -19.32 -8.76 14.37
C ALA A 59 -17.83 -8.34 14.28
N LYS A 60 -16.90 -9.26 14.54
CA LYS A 60 -15.45 -9.02 14.46
C LYS A 60 -14.85 -9.47 13.14
N ALA A 61 -15.59 -10.14 12.26
CA ALA A 61 -15.05 -10.57 10.97
C ALA A 61 -14.75 -9.38 10.05
N LEU A 62 -13.65 -9.49 9.29
CA LEU A 62 -13.36 -8.58 8.18
C LEU A 62 -14.16 -9.04 6.96
N HIS A 63 -15.25 -8.34 6.66
CA HIS A 63 -16.15 -8.79 5.61
C HIS A 63 -15.58 -8.56 4.21
N ASN A 64 -14.76 -7.52 4.06
CA ASN A 64 -14.21 -7.16 2.77
C ASN A 64 -12.83 -6.52 2.94
N CYS A 65 -11.91 -6.91 2.08
CA CYS A 65 -10.60 -6.30 1.93
C CYS A 65 -10.39 -6.01 0.45
N PHE A 66 -10.40 -4.73 0.06
CA PHE A 66 -10.16 -4.32 -1.31
C PHE A 66 -8.82 -3.60 -1.41
N ILE A 67 -7.99 -4.04 -2.34
CA ILE A 67 -6.77 -3.34 -2.72
C ILE A 67 -6.94 -2.91 -4.17
N MET A 68 -6.90 -1.60 -4.40
CA MET A 68 -7.26 -0.97 -5.66
C MET A 68 -6.04 -0.27 -6.26
N GLU A 69 -5.75 -0.58 -7.52
CA GLU A 69 -4.70 0.09 -8.30
C GLU A 69 -5.33 1.26 -9.08
N ASP A 70 -5.67 2.35 -8.40
CA ASP A 70 -6.44 3.46 -8.96
C ASP A 70 -5.75 4.83 -8.90
N ILE A 71 -4.54 4.90 -8.33
CA ILE A 71 -3.74 6.14 -8.32
C ILE A 71 -3.08 6.31 -9.69
N ALA A 72 -3.81 6.91 -10.63
CA ALA A 72 -3.37 7.11 -12.00
C ALA A 72 -2.25 8.17 -12.15
N ALA A 73 -2.24 9.19 -11.28
CA ALA A 73 -1.20 10.21 -11.22
C ALA A 73 -1.16 10.82 -9.81
N GLY A 74 0.01 11.27 -9.40
CA GLY A 74 0.21 11.97 -8.14
C GLY A 74 1.48 12.81 -8.20
N ALA A 75 1.59 13.79 -7.32
CA ALA A 75 2.84 14.51 -7.10
C ALA A 75 3.11 14.57 -5.60
N GLU A 76 4.34 14.27 -5.22
CA GLU A 76 4.79 14.32 -3.83
C GLU A 76 5.90 15.36 -3.73
N GLN A 77 5.73 16.31 -2.80
CA GLN A 77 6.65 17.43 -2.59
C GLN A 77 6.94 18.23 -3.88
N GLY A 78 5.98 18.31 -4.80
CA GLY A 78 6.12 19.04 -6.06
C GLY A 78 6.73 18.24 -7.21
N PHE A 79 7.06 16.96 -7.01
CA PHE A 79 7.56 16.07 -8.06
C PHE A 79 6.48 15.08 -8.47
N VAL A 80 6.15 15.03 -9.77
CA VAL A 80 5.21 14.05 -10.31
C VAL A 80 5.79 12.65 -10.11
N LEU A 81 5.01 11.78 -9.48
CA LEU A 81 5.41 10.40 -9.22
C LEU A 81 5.54 9.61 -10.52
N PRO A 82 6.53 8.71 -10.64
CA PRO A 82 6.64 7.86 -11.80
C PRO A 82 5.60 6.73 -11.75
N VAL A 83 5.55 5.95 -12.82
CA VAL A 83 4.95 4.61 -12.77
C VAL A 83 5.62 3.83 -11.62
N ALA A 84 4.82 3.16 -10.80
CA ALA A 84 5.36 2.45 -9.64
C ALA A 84 6.34 1.35 -10.08
N GLY A 85 7.49 1.25 -9.42
CA GLY A 85 8.59 0.37 -9.83
C GLY A 85 9.58 1.03 -10.81
N ARG A 86 9.39 2.31 -11.14
CA ARG A 86 10.37 3.13 -11.88
C ARG A 86 11.02 4.20 -11.00
N ASP A 87 10.97 4.01 -9.68
CA ASP A 87 11.38 5.00 -8.69
C ASP A 87 12.89 5.33 -8.78
N GLY A 88 13.74 4.38 -9.16
CA GLY A 88 15.19 4.63 -9.35
C GLY A 88 15.51 5.63 -10.46
N ALA A 89 14.96 5.44 -11.67
CA ALA A 89 15.16 6.36 -12.79
C ALA A 89 14.57 7.75 -12.48
N TRP A 90 13.41 7.78 -11.83
CA TRP A 90 12.80 9.03 -11.39
C TRP A 90 13.67 9.80 -10.39
N ILE A 91 14.33 9.12 -9.45
CA ILE A 91 15.29 9.77 -8.55
C ILE A 91 16.46 10.37 -9.34
N GLU A 92 17.04 9.61 -10.27
CA GLU A 92 18.17 10.07 -11.10
C GLU A 92 17.80 11.31 -11.92
N GLU A 93 16.62 11.33 -12.54
CA GLU A 93 16.10 12.46 -13.33
C GLU A 93 15.89 13.73 -12.48
N ASN A 94 15.57 13.58 -11.20
CA ASN A 94 15.25 14.69 -10.30
C ASN A 94 16.40 15.04 -9.32
N MET A 95 17.51 14.30 -9.34
CA MET A 95 18.57 14.41 -8.33
C MET A 95 19.10 15.84 -8.18
N GLY A 96 19.35 16.55 -9.29
CA GLY A 96 19.81 17.94 -9.21
C GLY A 96 18.84 18.89 -8.51
N ALA A 97 17.53 18.64 -8.61
CA ALA A 97 16.52 19.41 -7.87
C ALA A 97 16.47 19.01 -6.39
N PHE A 98 16.69 17.73 -6.07
CA PHE A 98 16.77 17.23 -4.70
C PHE A 98 17.99 17.82 -3.98
N GLU A 99 19.18 17.75 -4.60
CA GLU A 99 20.43 18.30 -4.07
C GLU A 99 20.31 19.80 -3.81
N ARG A 100 19.72 20.54 -4.76
CA ARG A 100 19.46 21.99 -4.59
C ARG A 100 18.58 22.26 -3.37
N ARG A 101 17.44 21.56 -3.24
CA ARG A 101 16.53 21.73 -2.09
C ARG A 101 17.19 21.34 -0.77
N ALA A 102 17.96 20.26 -0.76
CA ALA A 102 18.72 19.82 0.41
C ALA A 102 19.77 20.87 0.84
N GLY A 103 20.40 21.55 -0.14
CA GLY A 103 21.30 22.68 0.09
C GLY A 103 20.59 23.95 0.59
N GLU A 104 19.32 24.14 0.22
CA GLU A 104 18.43 25.21 0.70
C GLU A 104 17.86 24.94 2.11
N GLY A 105 18.16 23.78 2.71
CA GLY A 105 17.74 23.41 4.07
C GLY A 105 16.54 22.47 4.15
N ASP A 106 16.13 21.86 3.03
CA ASP A 106 15.09 20.82 3.01
C ASP A 106 15.63 19.47 3.52
N GLU A 107 15.44 19.21 4.82
CA GLU A 107 15.91 17.98 5.47
C GLU A 107 15.22 16.72 4.95
N SER A 108 13.99 16.82 4.44
CA SER A 108 13.29 15.66 3.86
C SER A 108 13.95 15.24 2.54
N MET A 109 14.35 16.21 1.72
CA MET A 109 15.12 15.93 0.49
C MET A 109 16.52 15.40 0.81
N ARG A 110 17.16 15.92 1.86
CA ARG A 110 18.46 15.39 2.32
C ARG A 110 18.37 13.92 2.75
N ALA A 111 17.32 13.56 3.50
CA ALA A 111 17.07 12.18 3.89
C ALA A 111 16.84 11.27 2.68
N LEU A 112 16.03 11.71 1.71
CA LEU A 112 15.75 10.96 0.48
C LEU A 112 17.03 10.65 -0.33
N ILE A 113 17.93 11.63 -0.46
CA ILE A 113 19.24 11.42 -1.12
C ILE A 113 20.05 10.37 -0.37
N GLY A 114 20.14 10.48 0.96
CA GLY A 114 20.86 9.51 1.79
C GLY A 114 20.29 8.09 1.69
N GLU A 115 18.96 7.96 1.65
CA GLU A 115 18.29 6.67 1.43
C GLU A 115 18.64 6.08 0.06
N TYR A 116 18.61 6.88 -1.00
CA TYR A 116 19.00 6.46 -2.35
C TYR A 116 20.45 5.97 -2.41
N GLU A 117 21.38 6.72 -1.83
CA GLU A 117 22.79 6.33 -1.74
C GLU A 117 22.98 5.02 -0.94
N SER A 118 22.14 4.80 0.08
CA SER A 118 22.14 3.56 0.87
C SER A 118 21.51 2.35 0.17
N GLY A 119 20.90 2.55 -1.01
CA GLY A 119 20.36 1.48 -1.87
C GLY A 119 18.86 1.49 -2.09
N LEU A 120 18.13 2.53 -1.64
CA LEU A 120 16.72 2.70 -1.99
C LEU A 120 16.57 2.75 -3.52
N GLY A 121 15.64 1.96 -4.08
CA GLY A 121 15.40 1.89 -5.52
C GLY A 121 16.29 0.92 -6.31
N ARG A 122 17.27 0.24 -5.68
CA ARG A 122 18.08 -0.81 -6.33
C ARG A 122 17.43 -2.20 -6.33
N GLY A 123 16.24 -2.33 -5.76
CA GLY A 123 15.47 -3.57 -5.69
C GLY A 123 14.01 -3.33 -6.03
N SER A 124 13.67 -3.47 -7.31
CA SER A 124 12.32 -3.77 -7.79
C SER A 124 12.40 -4.53 -9.10
#